data_AF-A0A6G8C160-F1
#
_entry.id   AF-A0A6G8C160-F1
#
_cell.length_a   1.000
_cell.length_b   1.000
_cell.length_c   1.000
_cell.angle_alpha   90.00
_cell.angle_beta   90.00
_cell.angle_gamma   90.00
#
_symmetry.space_group_name_H-M   'P 1'
#
loop_
_entity.id
_entity.type
_entity.pdbx_description
1 polymer ?
#
loop_
_entity_poly.entity_id
_entity_poly.type
_entity_poly.pdbx_seq_one_letter_code
_entity_poly.pdbx_strand_id
1 'polypeptide(L)'
;MAVQTAFQGEVQFRRYSDTSTQGQQVVFAVADRDALESFIGKEGKRFMAVLVEIGDDEQPVVQSANSRSANERPETGNPVTPNVGNSDIEKPRERLGDLAWRAVQWCKEPEFRAWLGVHGDFVNELTEDAASEVIKSWCNVDSRKELDTNEDAKRLFNQLIRGPYQKHLMARGINR
;
A
#
# COMPACT_ATOMS: atom_id res chain seq x y z
N MET A 1 -22.92 -11.88 24.87
CA MET A 1 -22.72 -12.89 23.81
C MET A 1 -21.24 -13.13 23.67
N ALA A 2 -20.76 -14.35 23.83
CA ALA A 2 -19.36 -14.69 23.60
C ALA A 2 -19.19 -15.04 22.11
N VAL A 3 -18.29 -14.35 21.40
CA VAL A 3 -17.93 -14.71 20.03
C VAL A 3 -16.95 -15.87 20.10
N GLN A 4 -17.32 -17.03 19.56
CA GLN A 4 -16.42 -18.17 19.49
C GLN A 4 -15.45 -17.95 18.32
N THR A 5 -14.15 -17.85 18.63
CA THR A 5 -13.09 -17.69 17.62
C THR A 5 -12.87 -19.01 16.89
N ALA A 6 -12.79 -18.96 15.56
CA ALA A 6 -12.47 -20.14 14.75
C ALA A 6 -10.97 -20.47 14.77
N PHE A 7 -10.14 -19.45 14.98
CA PHE A 7 -8.70 -19.53 15.12
C PHE A 7 -8.25 -18.28 15.89
N GLN A 8 -7.27 -18.44 16.79
CA GLN A 8 -6.61 -17.35 17.48
C GLN A 8 -5.13 -17.71 17.60
N GLY A 9 -4.29 -16.95 16.92
CA GLY A 9 -2.85 -17.17 16.89
C GLY A 9 -2.18 -16.20 15.93
N GLU A 10 -0.85 -16.22 15.95
CA GLU A 10 -0.05 -15.43 15.02
C GLU A 10 -0.06 -16.07 13.64
N VAL A 11 -0.09 -15.21 12.61
CA VAL A 11 0.01 -15.62 11.23
C VAL A 11 0.98 -14.72 10.49
N GLN A 12 1.82 -15.31 9.64
CA GLN A 12 2.74 -14.56 8.80
C GLN A 12 2.10 -14.28 7.45
N PHE A 13 2.06 -13.02 7.03
CA PHE A 13 1.68 -12.66 5.67
C PHE A 13 2.72 -13.19 4.68
N ARG A 14 2.32 -14.06 3.75
CA ARG A 14 3.23 -14.67 2.78
C ARG A 14 3.14 -14.00 1.42
N ARG A 15 1.92 -13.88 0.90
CA ARG A 15 1.67 -13.31 -0.41
C ARG A 15 0.23 -12.86 -0.53
N TYR A 16 -0.02 -12.03 -1.53
CA TYR A 16 -1.35 -11.75 -2.04
C TYR A 16 -1.40 -12.10 -3.53
N SER A 17 -2.61 -12.32 -4.04
CA SER A 17 -2.89 -12.53 -5.46
C SER A 17 -4.11 -11.70 -5.83
N ASP A 18 -4.09 -11.13 -7.02
CA ASP A 18 -5.19 -10.34 -7.57
C ASP A 18 -5.28 -10.68 -9.06
N THR A 19 -6.16 -11.63 -9.38
CA THR A 19 -6.33 -12.17 -10.73
C THR A 19 -7.80 -12.23 -11.10
N SER A 20 -8.10 -12.11 -12.40
CA SER A 20 -9.49 -12.21 -12.89
C SER A 20 -10.12 -13.59 -12.68
N THR A 21 -9.31 -14.64 -12.55
CA THR A 21 -9.77 -16.02 -12.42
C THR A 21 -9.93 -16.48 -10.97
N GLN A 22 -9.09 -16.00 -10.05
CA GLN A 22 -9.11 -16.42 -8.64
C GLN A 22 -9.52 -15.30 -7.67
N GLY A 23 -9.78 -14.09 -8.19
CA GLY A 23 -10.15 -12.92 -7.41
C GLY A 23 -8.98 -12.38 -6.57
N GLN A 24 -9.32 -11.52 -5.60
CA GLN A 24 -8.40 -11.04 -4.59
C GLN A 24 -8.22 -12.09 -3.50
N GLN A 25 -6.99 -12.49 -3.23
CA GLN A 25 -6.64 -13.47 -2.22
C GLN A 25 -5.44 -13.01 -1.41
N VAL A 26 -5.45 -13.32 -0.12
CA VAL A 26 -4.31 -13.18 0.79
C VAL A 26 -3.99 -14.55 1.36
N VAL A 27 -2.69 -14.88 1.41
CA VAL A 27 -2.20 -16.15 1.93
C VAL A 27 -1.35 -15.86 3.16
N PHE A 28 -1.77 -16.46 4.26
CA PHE A 28 -1.06 -16.42 5.52
C PHE A 28 -0.47 -17.81 5.82
N ALA A 29 0.76 -17.83 6.33
CA ALA A 29 1.30 -19.01 6.99
C ALA A 29 0.89 -19.00 8.45
N VAL A 30 0.38 -20.13 8.93
CA VAL A 30 0.15 -20.38 10.35
C VAL A 30 1.43 -20.87 11.02
N ALA A 31 1.53 -20.73 12.34
CA ALA A 31 2.72 -21.10 13.11
C ALA A 31 3.11 -22.58 12.95
N ASP A 32 2.13 -23.48 12.98
CA ASP A 32 2.34 -24.92 12.94
C ASP A 32 1.17 -25.67 12.29
N ARG A 33 1.26 -27.00 12.31
CA ARG A 33 0.24 -27.88 11.76
C ARG A 33 -1.06 -27.87 12.57
N ASP A 34 -0.98 -27.73 13.89
CA ASP A 34 -2.16 -27.76 14.76
C ASP A 34 -3.04 -26.52 14.52
N ALA A 35 -2.40 -25.37 14.30
CA ALA A 35 -3.06 -24.16 13.83
C ALA A 35 -3.78 -24.35 12.47
N LEU A 36 -3.20 -25.14 11.56
CA LEU A 36 -3.80 -25.42 10.26
C LEU A 36 -5.10 -26.23 10.37
N GLU A 37 -5.17 -27.16 11.33
CA GLU A 37 -6.36 -28.01 11.54
C GLU A 37 -7.62 -27.18 11.87
N SER A 38 -7.44 -26.00 12.45
CA SER A 38 -8.54 -25.05 12.73
C SER A 38 -9.28 -24.59 11.46
N PHE A 39 -8.63 -24.68 10.29
CA PHE A 39 -9.17 -24.26 9.00
C PHE A 39 -9.68 -25.42 8.12
N ILE A 40 -9.36 -26.67 8.45
CA ILE A 40 -9.79 -27.84 7.68
C ILE A 40 -11.32 -28.03 7.84
N GLY A 41 -12.05 -28.27 6.74
CA GLY A 41 -13.52 -28.45 6.78
C GLY A 41 -14.32 -27.14 6.93
N LYS A 42 -13.67 -26.01 6.68
CA LYS A 42 -14.26 -24.67 6.73
C LYS A 42 -14.43 -24.04 5.35
N GLU A 43 -14.24 -24.80 4.28
CA GLU A 43 -14.36 -24.35 2.90
C GLU A 43 -15.75 -23.73 2.67
N GLY A 44 -15.79 -22.55 2.05
CA GLY A 44 -17.02 -21.82 1.75
C GLY A 44 -17.67 -21.07 2.93
N LYS A 45 -17.13 -21.18 4.15
CA LYS A 45 -17.64 -20.41 5.32
C LYS A 45 -17.10 -18.98 5.31
N ARG A 46 -17.91 -18.05 5.80
CA ARG A 46 -17.52 -16.64 5.98
C ARG A 46 -16.95 -16.45 7.38
N PHE A 47 -15.81 -15.77 7.46
CA PHE A 47 -15.14 -15.43 8.71
C PHE A 47 -15.05 -13.92 8.86
N MET A 48 -15.10 -13.45 10.10
CA MET A 48 -14.63 -12.13 10.47
C MET A 48 -13.21 -12.31 11.01
N ALA A 49 -12.25 -11.54 10.47
CA ALA A 49 -10.88 -11.54 10.91
C ALA A 49 -10.48 -10.13 11.35
N VAL A 50 -9.74 -10.06 12.46
CA VAL A 50 -9.06 -8.84 12.92
C VAL A 50 -7.57 -9.17 12.90
N LEU A 51 -6.81 -8.43 12.10
CA LEU A 51 -5.37 -8.57 11.99
C LEU A 51 -4.72 -7.36 12.64
N VAL A 52 -3.78 -7.62 13.53
CA VAL A 52 -2.96 -6.58 14.16
C VAL A 52 -1.52 -6.88 13.78
N GLU A 53 -0.84 -5.88 13.23
CA GLU A 53 0.58 -5.97 12.90
C GLU A 53 1.39 -6.08 14.19
N ILE A 54 2.30 -7.03 14.23
CA ILE A 54 3.26 -7.20 15.33
C ILE A 54 4.56 -6.54 14.88
N GLY A 55 5.04 -5.58 15.67
CA GLY A 55 6.29 -4.87 15.42
C GLY A 55 7.52 -5.71 15.77
N ASP A 56 8.70 -5.17 15.45
CA ASP A 56 9.99 -5.79 15.81
C ASP A 56 10.20 -5.91 17.33
N ASP A 57 9.40 -5.18 18.12
CA ASP A 57 9.35 -5.23 19.59
C ASP A 57 8.40 -6.32 20.13
N GLU A 58 7.90 -7.20 19.25
CA GLU A 58 6.90 -8.23 19.54
C GLU A 58 5.59 -7.65 20.13
N GLN A 59 5.36 -6.35 19.98
CA GLN A 59 4.14 -5.68 20.44
C GLN A 59 3.18 -5.38 19.31
N PRO A 60 1.85 -5.34 19.59
CA PRO A 60 0.88 -4.87 18.62
C PRO A 60 1.14 -3.40 18.25
N VAL A 61 1.24 -3.12 16.96
CA VAL A 61 1.36 -1.75 16.46
C VAL A 61 0.05 -1.00 16.73
N VAL A 62 0.02 -0.15 17.75
CA VAL A 62 -1.16 0.64 18.13
C VAL A 62 -1.38 1.76 17.12
N GLN A 63 -2.42 1.65 16.30
CA GLN A 63 -2.94 2.81 15.58
C GLN A 63 -3.73 3.68 16.57
N SER A 64 -3.15 4.79 17.01
CA SER A 64 -3.82 5.74 17.91
C SER A 64 -5.18 6.18 17.36
N ALA A 65 -6.24 5.61 17.92
CA ALA A 65 -7.63 5.92 17.61
C ALA A 65 -8.02 7.26 18.26
N ASN A 66 -7.79 8.38 17.56
CA ASN A 66 -8.43 9.65 17.92
C ASN A 66 -8.63 10.52 16.68
N SER A 67 -9.79 10.41 16.05
CA SER A 67 -10.34 11.45 15.15
C SER A 67 -11.87 11.34 15.09
N ARG A 68 -12.52 11.46 16.25
CA ARG A 68 -13.94 11.81 16.36
C ARG A 68 -14.17 12.75 17.54
N SER A 69 -14.29 14.04 17.25
CA SER A 69 -15.25 14.99 17.82
C SER A 69 -14.87 16.38 17.31
N ALA A 70 -15.63 16.93 16.37
CA ALA A 70 -16.78 17.78 16.68
C ALA A 70 -16.34 19.11 17.31
N ASN A 71 -15.95 20.01 16.42
CA ASN A 71 -16.26 21.43 16.40
C ASN A 71 -17.11 21.98 17.56
N GLU A 72 -16.48 22.64 18.54
CA GLU A 72 -17.07 23.76 19.29
C GLU A 72 -15.96 24.78 19.62
N ARG A 73 -16.09 25.97 19.01
CA ARG A 73 -15.41 27.23 19.35
C ARG A 73 -16.30 27.96 20.38
N PRO A 74 -15.82 28.91 21.23
CA PRO A 74 -15.18 30.08 20.63
C PRO A 74 -14.16 30.92 21.43
N GLU A 75 -13.46 31.74 20.63
CA GLU A 75 -12.92 33.11 20.83
C GLU A 75 -12.18 33.54 22.11
N THR A 76 -10.94 34.01 21.95
CA THR A 76 -10.59 35.45 21.97
C THR A 76 -9.08 35.71 21.79
N GLY A 77 -8.74 36.70 20.95
CA GLY A 77 -7.48 37.45 21.06
C GLY A 77 -6.29 37.03 20.19
N ASN A 78 -6.24 37.51 18.95
CA ASN A 78 -4.98 37.86 18.25
C ASN A 78 -4.91 39.41 18.22
N PRO A 79 -3.78 40.10 17.95
CA PRO A 79 -2.62 39.63 17.17
C PRO A 79 -1.23 40.13 17.66
N VAL A 80 -0.13 39.49 17.22
CA VAL A 80 1.08 40.15 16.65
C VAL A 80 1.92 39.08 15.91
N THR A 81 2.07 39.26 14.60
CA THR A 81 3.12 38.67 13.73
C THR A 81 4.26 39.70 13.59
N PRO A 82 5.55 39.32 13.35
CA PRO A 82 5.94 38.60 12.13
C PRO A 82 7.12 37.61 12.18
N ASN A 83 6.96 36.58 11.35
CA ASN A 83 7.97 35.88 10.55
C ASN A 83 9.10 35.11 11.28
N VAL A 84 8.83 33.83 11.56
CA VAL A 84 9.86 32.79 11.76
C VAL A 84 9.52 31.65 10.80
N GLY A 85 10.56 31.08 10.20
CA GLY A 85 10.55 30.26 9.01
C GLY A 85 9.47 29.19 8.94
N ASN A 86 9.06 28.96 7.69
CA ASN A 86 8.15 27.92 7.23
C ASN A 86 8.68 26.54 7.69
N SER A 87 8.36 26.14 8.91
CA SER A 87 8.51 24.77 9.36
C SER A 87 7.37 23.99 8.72
N ASP A 88 7.70 23.26 7.67
CA ASP A 88 6.88 22.20 7.09
C ASP A 88 6.27 21.37 8.21
N ILE A 89 5.01 21.67 8.53
CA ILE A 89 4.16 20.79 9.30
C ILE A 89 4.04 19.55 8.41
N GLU A 90 4.87 18.54 8.66
CA GLU A 90 4.74 17.23 8.05
C GLU A 90 3.32 16.74 8.32
N LYS A 91 2.43 16.97 7.33
CA LYS A 91 1.09 16.42 7.32
C LYS A 91 1.23 14.92 7.63
N PRO A 92 0.52 14.38 8.62
CA PRO A 92 0.50 12.94 8.87
C PRO A 92 0.23 12.25 7.54
N ARG A 93 1.17 11.39 7.10
CA ARG A 93 1.08 10.70 5.80
C ARG A 93 -0.18 9.84 5.81
N GLU A 94 -1.26 10.36 5.24
CA GLU A 94 -2.49 9.61 4.99
C GLU A 94 -2.13 8.30 4.29
N ARG A 95 -2.67 7.17 4.78
CA ARG A 95 -2.48 5.85 4.17
C ARG A 95 -2.80 5.94 2.67
N LEU A 96 -1.79 5.75 1.83
CA LEU A 96 -1.96 5.60 0.39
C LEU A 96 -2.81 4.35 0.12
N GLY A 97 -3.66 4.37 -0.90
CA GLY A 97 -4.33 3.16 -1.36
C GLY A 97 -3.36 2.23 -2.09
N ASP A 98 -3.85 1.06 -2.48
CA ASP A 98 -3.02 -0.05 -2.93
C ASP A 98 -2.16 0.27 -4.17
N LEU A 99 -2.67 1.05 -5.12
CA LEU A 99 -1.94 1.38 -6.34
C LEU A 99 -0.93 2.50 -6.09
N ALA A 100 -1.32 3.52 -5.32
CA ALA A 100 -0.39 4.58 -4.97
C ALA A 100 0.75 4.07 -4.08
N TRP A 101 0.45 3.17 -3.15
CA TRP A 101 1.48 2.49 -2.36
C TRP A 101 2.40 1.65 -3.23
N ARG A 102 1.84 0.86 -4.17
CA ARG A 102 2.64 0.03 -5.08
C ARG A 102 3.56 0.87 -5.96
N ALA A 103 3.06 1.98 -6.50
CA ALA A 103 3.87 2.92 -7.27
C ALA A 103 5.06 3.44 -6.44
N VAL A 104 4.85 3.78 -5.16
CA VAL A 104 5.92 4.20 -4.26
C VAL A 104 6.95 3.09 -4.04
N GLN A 105 6.51 1.85 -3.80
CA GLN A 105 7.44 0.72 -3.59
C GLN A 105 8.28 0.46 -4.85
N TRP A 106 7.66 0.44 -6.02
CA TRP A 106 8.37 0.22 -7.28
C TRP A 106 9.38 1.32 -7.58
N CYS A 107 9.10 2.59 -7.28
CA CYS A 107 10.08 3.67 -7.45
C CYS A 107 11.39 3.44 -6.66
N LYS A 108 11.35 2.69 -5.56
CA LYS A 108 12.54 2.36 -4.75
C LYS A 108 13.35 1.20 -5.35
N GLU A 109 12.73 0.37 -6.17
CA GLU A 109 13.38 -0.79 -6.78
C GLU A 109 14.32 -0.36 -7.92
N PRO A 110 15.61 -0.75 -7.90
CA PRO A 110 16.53 -0.43 -8.98
C PRO A 110 16.13 -1.08 -10.31
N GLU A 111 15.54 -2.28 -10.26
CA GLU A 111 15.07 -2.98 -11.46
C GLU A 111 13.93 -2.22 -12.15
N PHE A 112 12.99 -1.68 -11.37
CA PHE A 112 11.91 -0.86 -11.92
C PHE A 112 12.42 0.44 -12.52
N ARG A 113 13.36 1.11 -11.84
CA ARG A 113 14.00 2.34 -12.35
C ARG A 113 14.77 2.09 -13.65
N ALA A 114 15.49 0.98 -13.75
CA ALA A 114 16.17 0.56 -14.97
C ALA A 114 15.17 0.23 -16.10
N TRP A 115 14.08 -0.48 -15.77
CA TRP A 115 13.02 -0.80 -16.73
C TRP A 115 12.36 0.48 -17.28
N LEU A 116 12.02 1.43 -16.40
CA LEU A 116 11.51 2.74 -16.79
C LEU A 116 12.50 3.50 -17.65
N GLY A 117 13.80 3.44 -17.33
CA GLY A 117 14.86 4.06 -18.12
C GLY A 117 14.82 3.59 -19.58
N VAL A 118 14.75 2.29 -19.79
CA VAL A 118 14.68 1.69 -21.14
C VAL A 118 13.35 2.00 -21.85
N HIS A 119 12.23 2.00 -21.14
CA HIS A 119 10.90 2.17 -21.75
C HIS A 119 10.51 3.63 -21.97
N GLY A 120 11.05 4.54 -21.17
CA GLY A 120 10.86 5.98 -21.31
C GLY A 120 11.98 6.70 -22.08
N ASP A 121 12.92 5.94 -22.67
CA ASP A 121 14.05 6.45 -23.44
C ASP A 121 14.91 7.46 -22.66
N PHE A 122 15.14 7.16 -21.38
CA PHE A 122 15.97 7.99 -20.51
C PHE A 122 17.43 7.54 -20.58
N VAL A 123 18.32 8.50 -20.80
CA VAL A 123 19.76 8.27 -21.02
C VAL A 123 20.51 7.96 -19.71
N ASN A 124 19.95 8.35 -18.57
CA ASN A 124 20.57 8.24 -17.24
C ASN A 124 19.74 7.32 -16.31
N GLU A 125 20.38 6.80 -15.27
CA GLU A 125 19.70 6.06 -14.21
C GLU A 125 18.66 6.95 -13.51
N LEU A 126 17.41 6.48 -13.41
CA LEU A 126 16.35 7.23 -12.75
C LEU A 126 16.54 7.17 -11.23
N THR A 127 16.35 8.30 -10.56
CA THR A 127 16.17 8.36 -9.11
C THR A 127 14.74 7.95 -8.71
N GLU A 128 14.48 7.72 -7.42
CA GLU A 128 13.13 7.44 -6.91
C GLU A 128 12.14 8.54 -7.29
N ASP A 129 12.54 9.81 -7.12
CA ASP A 129 11.71 10.96 -7.45
C ASP A 129 11.45 11.08 -8.96
N ALA A 130 12.48 10.86 -9.79
CA ALA A 130 12.32 10.88 -11.24
C ALA A 130 11.37 9.76 -11.71
N ALA A 131 11.48 8.54 -11.16
CA ALA A 131 10.56 7.45 -11.44
C ALA A 131 9.12 7.81 -11.05
N SER A 132 8.93 8.50 -9.91
CA SER A 132 7.62 8.99 -9.48
C SER A 132 7.03 10.00 -10.46
N GLU A 133 7.82 10.94 -10.98
CA GLU A 133 7.37 11.88 -12.02
C GLU A 133 6.96 11.17 -13.32
N VAL A 134 7.68 10.13 -13.72
CA VAL A 134 7.33 9.34 -14.91
C VAL A 134 6.00 8.62 -14.73
N ILE A 135 5.77 7.99 -13.57
CA ILE A 135 4.46 7.35 -13.27
C ILE A 135 3.33 8.38 -13.37
N LYS A 136 3.50 9.55 -12.76
CA LYS A 136 2.51 10.64 -12.80
C LYS A 136 2.22 11.11 -14.22
N SER A 137 3.26 11.30 -15.03
CA SER A 137 3.15 11.70 -16.43
C SER A 137 2.40 10.66 -17.26
N TRP A 138 2.75 9.37 -17.14
CA TRP A 138 2.11 8.30 -17.91
C TRP A 138 0.66 8.03 -17.48
N CYS A 139 0.35 8.22 -16.20
CA CYS A 139 -0.99 8.04 -15.67
C CYS A 139 -1.84 9.32 -15.72
N ASN A 140 -1.29 10.43 -16.22
CA ASN A 140 -1.94 11.74 -16.31
C ASN A 140 -2.54 12.21 -14.97
N VAL A 141 -1.73 12.18 -13.92
CA VAL A 141 -2.10 12.61 -12.56
C VAL A 141 -1.04 13.53 -11.96
N ASP A 142 -1.45 14.48 -11.13
CA ASP A 142 -0.52 15.38 -10.44
C ASP A 142 -0.01 14.76 -9.13
N SER A 143 -0.81 13.85 -8.56
CA SER A 143 -0.49 13.12 -7.33
C SER A 143 -0.64 11.63 -7.49
N ARG A 144 0.33 10.86 -6.95
CA ARG A 144 0.25 9.38 -6.87
C ARG A 144 -1.02 8.91 -6.16
N LYS A 145 -1.58 9.70 -5.24
CA LYS A 145 -2.84 9.39 -4.53
C LYS A 145 -4.02 9.24 -5.48
N GLU A 146 -3.99 9.92 -6.63
CA GLU A 146 -5.06 9.85 -7.62
C GLU A 146 -5.11 8.51 -8.34
N LEU A 147 -4.03 7.71 -8.29
CA LEU A 147 -4.03 6.34 -8.81
C LEU A 147 -5.11 5.47 -8.15
N ASP A 148 -5.52 5.77 -6.92
CA ASP A 148 -6.54 4.98 -6.21
C ASP A 148 -7.96 5.53 -6.38
N THR A 149 -8.12 6.80 -6.75
CA THR A 149 -9.42 7.47 -6.84
C THR A 149 -9.87 7.74 -8.28
N ASN A 150 -8.93 7.83 -9.23
CA ASN A 150 -9.20 8.09 -10.63
C ASN A 150 -9.15 6.80 -11.45
N GLU A 151 -10.31 6.36 -11.95
CA GLU A 151 -10.45 5.13 -12.74
C GLU A 151 -9.66 5.17 -14.06
N ASP A 152 -9.50 6.33 -14.68
CA ASP A 152 -8.68 6.47 -15.90
C ASP A 152 -7.19 6.32 -15.56
N ALA A 153 -6.74 6.91 -14.45
CA ALA A 153 -5.38 6.76 -13.97
C ALA A 153 -5.06 5.30 -13.59
N LYS A 154 -6.02 4.58 -12.97
CA LYS A 154 -5.92 3.13 -12.73
C LYS A 154 -5.74 2.35 -14.01
N ARG A 155 -6.55 2.63 -15.02
CA ARG A 155 -6.48 1.96 -16.32
C ARG A 155 -5.12 2.18 -16.96
N LEU A 156 -4.64 3.42 -16.99
CA LEU A 156 -3.33 3.78 -17.54
C LEU A 156 -2.20 3.12 -16.76
N PHE A 157 -2.23 3.14 -15.43
CA PHE A 157 -1.23 2.49 -14.59
C PHE A 157 -1.16 0.98 -14.87
N ASN A 158 -2.31 0.32 -14.96
CA ASN A 158 -2.36 -1.11 -15.23
C ASN A 158 -1.86 -1.45 -16.65
N GLN A 159 -2.21 -0.62 -17.65
CA GLN A 159 -1.90 -0.86 -19.06
C GLN A 159 -0.45 -0.50 -19.42
N LEU A 160 0.05 0.62 -18.95
CA LEU A 160 1.36 1.17 -19.32
C LEU A 160 2.48 0.72 -18.38
N ILE A 161 2.16 0.44 -17.11
CA ILE A 161 3.17 0.19 -16.07
C ILE A 161 3.08 -1.25 -15.58
N ARG A 162 2.00 -1.63 -14.89
CA ARG A 162 1.89 -2.94 -14.23
C ARG A 162 2.05 -4.10 -15.21
N GLY A 163 1.31 -4.10 -16.33
CA GLY A 163 1.36 -5.18 -17.31
C GLY A 163 2.72 -5.32 -17.99
N PRO A 164 3.27 -4.26 -18.60
CA PRO A 164 4.59 -4.29 -19.22
C PRO A 164 5.73 -4.61 -18.26
N TYR A 165 5.74 -4.04 -17.05
CA TYR A 165 6.75 -4.33 -16.04
C TYR A 165 6.69 -5.81 -15.59
N GLN A 166 5.49 -6.36 -15.41
CA GLN A 166 5.34 -7.79 -15.08
C GLN A 166 5.89 -8.70 -16.18
N LYS A 167 5.68 -8.38 -17.45
CA LYS A 167 6.29 -9.10 -18.58
C LYS A 167 7.82 -9.01 -18.55
N HIS A 168 8.37 -7.84 -18.20
CA HIS A 168 9.81 -7.66 -18.05
C HIS A 168 10.39 -8.52 -16.93
N LEU A 169 9.73 -8.57 -15.77
CA LEU A 169 10.11 -9.43 -14.64
C LEU A 169 10.11 -10.91 -15.03
N MET A 170 9.07 -11.38 -15.72
CA MET A 170 8.98 -12.74 -16.25
C MET A 170 10.11 -13.06 -17.24
N ALA A 171 10.42 -12.14 -18.17
CA ALA A 171 11.49 -12.32 -19.15
C ALA A 171 12.88 -12.40 -18.51
N ARG A 172 13.08 -11.77 -17.34
CA ARG A 172 14.33 -11.85 -16.57
C ARG A 172 14.38 -13.01 -15.57
N GLY A 173 13.33 -13.82 -15.49
CA GLY A 173 13.23 -14.94 -14.52
C GLY A 173 13.01 -14.49 -13.07
N ILE A 174 12.60 -13.23 -12.86
CA ILE A 174 12.30 -12.69 -11.54
C ILE A 174 10.80 -12.92 -11.29
N ASN A 175 10.45 -14.07 -10.69
CA ASN A 175 9.08 -14.34 -10.25
C ASN A 175 8.87 -13.72 -8.85
N ARG A 176 8.25 -12.53 -8.80
CA ARG A 176 7.71 -11.90 -7.59
C ARG A 176 6.19 -11.93 -7.59
#